data_AF-A0A7J7V8S4-F1
#
_entry.id   AF-A0A7J7V8S4-F1
#
_cell.length_a   1.000
_cell.length_b   1.000
_cell.length_c   1.000
_cell.angle_alpha   90.00
_cell.angle_beta   90.00
_cell.angle_gamma   90.00
#
_symmetry.space_group_name_H-M   'P 1'
#
loop_
_entity.id
_entity.type
_entity.pdbx_description
1 polymer ?
#
loop_
_entity_poly.entity_id
_entity_poly.type
_entity_poly.pdbx_seq_one_letter_code
_entity_poly.pdbx_strand_id
1 'polypeptide(L)'
;MARGDRRRRGAPADGVRTAEGAARGGPARRDNRVGIARSTVRGAVLAIVALILALSLSGSWLLAWYRARRAVTLHSAPPALPPDSSSPTVAPDFFWGTYRPHVYFGMKTRSPQPLLTGLMWAQQGATPGTPKLRHTCEQGDGVGPYGWEFHDGLSFGRQHIQDGALRLTTEFVKRPGGQHGGDWSWRVTVEPQASATMSSGPPTRDFPC
;
A
#
# COMPACT_ATOMS: atom_id res chain seq x y z
N MET A 1 -27.47 13.37 73.58
CA MET A 1 -27.30 11.99 74.10
C MET A 1 -25.89 11.89 74.65
N ALA A 2 -25.70 12.16 75.94
CA ALA A 2 -25.65 11.19 77.06
C ALA A 2 -24.16 11.06 77.47
N ARG A 3 -23.70 11.72 78.55
CA ARG A 3 -23.83 11.31 79.96
C ARG A 3 -23.01 10.04 80.22
N GLY A 4 -21.98 10.02 81.06
CA GLY A 4 -21.45 11.01 81.99
C GLY A 4 -20.35 10.38 82.86
N ASP A 5 -19.84 11.19 83.80
CA ASP A 5 -19.38 10.85 85.17
C ASP A 5 -18.28 9.76 85.34
N ARG A 6 -17.28 9.86 86.24
CA ARG A 6 -17.16 10.61 87.50
C ARG A 6 -15.76 10.36 88.10
N ARG A 7 -15.21 11.39 88.78
CA ARG A 7 -14.48 11.38 90.10
C ARG A 7 -13.22 10.48 90.25
N ARG A 8 -12.15 10.85 90.96
CA ARG A 8 -12.01 11.67 92.18
C ARG A 8 -10.51 11.93 92.46
N ARG A 9 -10.20 13.15 92.90
CA ARG A 9 -9.22 13.61 93.92
C ARG A 9 -7.89 12.86 94.14
N GLY A 10 -6.81 13.66 94.20
CA GLY A 10 -5.66 13.41 95.07
C GLY A 10 -4.41 14.19 94.67
N ALA A 11 -4.21 15.36 95.25
CA ALA A 11 -2.88 15.95 95.47
C ALA A 11 -2.64 15.89 97.01
N PRO A 12 -1.44 16.14 97.56
CA PRO A 12 -0.17 16.53 96.93
C PRO A 12 1.08 15.80 97.51
N ALA A 13 2.25 16.30 97.09
CA ALA A 13 3.41 16.64 97.92
C ALA A 13 4.50 15.58 98.28
N ASP A 14 5.72 16.00 97.92
CA ASP A 14 6.95 16.07 98.72
C ASP A 14 7.95 14.92 98.80
N GLY A 15 9.21 15.35 98.64
CA GLY A 15 10.36 14.82 99.38
C GLY A 15 11.16 13.75 98.64
N VAL A 16 12.12 14.10 97.77
CA VAL A 16 13.53 14.32 98.12
C VAL A 16 14.18 13.11 98.80
N ARG A 17 15.03 12.35 98.09
CA ARG A 17 16.53 12.30 98.22
C ARG A 17 17.14 11.03 97.60
N THR A 18 18.16 11.26 96.77
CA THR A 18 19.45 10.56 96.61
C THR A 18 19.54 9.03 96.67
N ALA A 19 20.12 8.44 95.62
CA ALA A 19 21.09 7.35 95.76
C ALA A 19 22.02 7.27 94.54
N GLU A 20 23.30 7.24 94.83
CA GLU A 20 24.43 6.97 93.95
C GLU A 20 24.71 5.46 93.98
N GLY A 21 25.11 4.84 92.86
CA GLY A 21 25.58 3.44 92.86
C GLY A 21 25.32 2.66 91.57
N ALA A 22 26.39 2.40 90.83
CA ALA A 22 26.43 1.82 89.48
C ALA A 22 25.96 0.36 89.34
N ALA A 23 25.33 0.03 88.20
CA ALA A 23 25.54 -1.24 87.49
C ALA A 23 25.03 -1.20 86.03
N ARG A 24 25.98 -1.32 85.09
CA ARG A 24 25.96 -2.07 83.82
C ARG A 24 24.63 -2.23 83.07
N GLY A 25 24.57 -1.60 81.89
CA GLY A 25 23.65 -1.94 80.80
C GLY A 25 23.82 -0.94 79.65
N GLY A 26 24.70 -1.26 78.69
CA GLY A 26 25.04 -0.33 77.59
C GLY A 26 23.83 -0.04 76.68
N PRO A 27 23.64 1.21 76.23
CA PRO A 27 22.75 1.48 75.13
C PRO A 27 23.52 1.23 73.83
N ALA A 28 23.14 0.19 73.10
CA ALA A 28 23.46 0.09 71.69
C ALA A 28 22.87 1.31 70.99
N ARG A 29 23.71 2.32 70.75
CA ARG A 29 23.41 3.47 69.89
C ARG A 29 23.22 2.92 68.47
N ARG A 30 21.97 2.55 68.14
CA ARG A 30 21.60 2.11 66.79
C ARG A 30 21.77 3.32 65.87
N ASP A 31 22.74 3.20 64.99
CA ASP A 31 23.29 4.28 64.16
C ASP A 31 22.32 4.65 63.02
N ASN A 32 21.31 5.48 63.31
CA ASN A 32 20.25 5.85 62.35
C ASN A 32 20.72 6.84 61.25
N ARG A 33 21.95 7.35 61.31
CA ARG A 33 22.53 8.21 60.25
C ARG A 33 22.91 7.42 58.99
N VAL A 34 23.25 6.14 59.13
CA VAL A 34 23.65 5.26 58.03
C VAL A 34 22.43 4.85 57.18
N GLY A 35 21.23 4.78 57.76
CA GLY A 35 19.99 4.43 57.06
C GLY A 35 19.48 5.52 56.10
N ILE A 36 19.64 6.80 56.46
CA ILE A 36 19.19 7.95 55.65
C ILE A 36 20.17 8.21 54.49
N ALA A 37 21.48 8.07 54.71
CA ALA A 37 22.48 8.23 53.65
C ALA A 37 22.45 7.09 52.61
N ARG A 38 22.12 5.85 53.03
CA ARG A 38 21.99 4.71 52.10
C ARG A 38 20.70 4.76 51.27
N SER A 39 19.61 5.35 51.77
CA SER A 39 18.36 5.48 51.03
C SER A 39 18.43 6.59 49.96
N THR A 40 19.10 7.70 50.23
CA THR A 40 19.33 8.78 49.26
C THR A 40 20.29 8.38 48.15
N VAL A 41 21.37 7.65 48.46
CA VAL A 41 22.29 7.10 47.43
C VAL A 41 21.58 6.08 46.55
N ARG A 42 20.76 5.18 47.11
CA ARG A 42 19.94 4.25 46.32
C ARG A 42 18.92 4.97 45.45
N GLY A 43 18.27 6.02 45.96
CA GLY A 43 17.36 6.86 45.20
C GLY A 43 18.06 7.58 44.03
N ALA A 44 19.26 8.13 44.25
CA ALA A 44 20.06 8.78 43.22
C ALA A 44 20.50 7.79 42.13
N VAL A 45 20.94 6.59 42.49
CA VAL A 45 21.31 5.54 41.52
C VAL A 45 20.09 5.11 40.68
N LEU A 46 18.92 4.91 41.30
CA LEU A 46 17.69 4.59 40.58
C LEU A 46 17.24 5.71 39.63
N ALA A 47 17.36 6.97 40.04
CA ALA A 47 17.06 8.12 39.19
C ALA A 47 18.01 8.20 37.98
N ILE A 48 19.31 7.92 38.17
CA ILE A 48 20.30 7.88 37.08
C ILE A 48 19.97 6.73 36.11
N VAL A 49 19.65 5.54 36.61
CA VAL A 49 19.28 4.39 35.75
C VAL A 49 18.00 4.67 34.96
N ALA A 50 16.99 5.26 35.60
CA ALA A 50 15.75 5.64 34.93
C ALA A 50 15.98 6.69 33.82
N LEU A 51 16.86 7.67 34.09
CA LEU A 51 17.25 8.67 33.08
C LEU A 51 17.96 8.03 31.89
N ILE A 52 18.88 7.09 32.12
CA ILE A 52 19.59 6.37 31.06
C ILE A 52 18.62 5.53 30.21
N LEU A 53 17.69 4.82 30.85
CA LEU A 53 16.66 4.05 30.15
C LEU A 53 15.76 4.96 29.31
N ALA A 54 15.32 6.09 29.86
CA ALA A 54 14.48 7.06 29.16
C ALA A 54 15.20 7.64 27.92
N LEU A 55 16.48 8.01 28.05
CA LEU A 55 17.29 8.51 26.94
C LEU A 55 17.50 7.42 25.87
N SER A 56 17.74 6.17 26.28
CA SER A 56 17.93 5.04 25.36
C SER A 56 16.66 4.71 24.57
N LEU A 57 15.51 4.68 25.26
CA LEU A 57 14.19 4.49 24.65
C LEU A 57 13.85 5.64 23.70
N SER A 58 14.09 6.89 24.13
CA SER A 58 13.86 8.08 23.30
C SER A 58 14.75 8.11 22.07
N GLY A 59 16.04 7.78 22.20
CA GLY A 59 16.97 7.67 21.08
C GLY A 59 16.59 6.56 20.10
N SER A 60 16.21 5.39 20.61
CA SER A 60 15.69 4.28 19.81
C SER A 60 14.42 4.68 19.06
N TRP A 61 13.48 5.34 19.73
CA TRP A 61 12.26 5.85 19.12
C TRP A 61 12.54 6.89 18.05
N LEU A 62 13.44 7.85 18.31
CA LEU A 62 13.83 8.88 17.35
C LEU A 62 14.50 8.26 16.11
N LEU A 63 15.39 7.29 16.31
CA LEU A 63 16.04 6.57 15.21
C LEU A 63 15.02 5.76 14.41
N ALA A 64 14.10 5.06 15.08
CA ALA A 64 13.00 4.35 14.43
C ALA A 64 12.11 5.31 13.63
N TRP A 65 11.77 6.47 14.19
CA TRP A 65 11.01 7.52 13.52
C TRP A 65 11.75 8.06 12.29
N TYR A 66 13.06 8.35 12.40
CA TYR A 66 13.86 8.78 11.25
C TYR A 66 13.95 7.71 10.16
N ARG A 67 14.12 6.44 10.54
CA ARG A 67 14.12 5.30 9.60
C ARG A 67 12.77 5.15 8.90
N ALA A 68 11.68 5.20 9.67
CA ALA A 68 10.33 5.14 9.12
C ALA A 68 10.06 6.31 8.16
N ARG A 69 10.44 7.54 8.56
CA ARG A 69 10.30 8.73 7.71
C ARG A 69 11.06 8.56 6.39
N ARG A 70 12.34 8.16 6.43
CA ARG A 70 13.13 7.92 5.22
C ARG A 70 12.56 6.80 4.34
N ALA A 71 11.88 5.81 4.93
CA ALA A 71 11.28 4.71 4.17
C ALA A 71 10.01 5.12 3.40
N VAL A 72 9.30 6.17 3.82
CA VAL A 72 8.03 6.60 3.20
C VAL A 72 8.12 7.94 2.48
N THR A 73 9.23 8.66 2.60
CA THR A 73 9.45 9.92 1.85
C THR A 73 10.17 9.63 0.54
N LEU A 74 9.72 10.26 -0.55
CA LEU A 74 10.45 10.27 -1.82
C LEU A 74 11.88 10.79 -1.64
N HIS A 75 12.78 10.33 -2.51
CA HIS A 75 14.18 10.72 -2.46
C HIS A 75 14.35 12.22 -2.76
N SER A 76 15.34 12.86 -2.13
CA SER A 76 15.61 14.30 -2.25
C SER A 76 16.46 14.69 -3.45
N ALA A 77 16.94 13.73 -4.25
CA ALA A 77 17.69 14.02 -5.46
C ALA A 77 16.81 14.78 -6.47
N PRO A 78 17.40 15.65 -7.31
CA PRO A 78 16.66 16.31 -8.38
C PRO A 78 15.91 15.29 -9.25
N PRO A 79 14.66 15.59 -9.68
CA PRO A 79 13.92 14.72 -10.59
C PRO A 79 14.69 14.48 -11.89
N ALA A 80 14.73 13.23 -12.35
CA ALA A 80 15.33 12.88 -13.64
C ALA A 80 14.47 13.31 -14.85
N LEU A 81 13.19 13.59 -14.61
CA LEU A 81 12.22 14.04 -15.60
C LEU A 81 11.94 15.53 -15.42
N PRO A 82 11.66 16.27 -16.52
CA PRO A 82 11.24 17.65 -16.42
C PRO A 82 9.89 17.78 -15.70
N PRO A 83 9.59 18.97 -15.14
CA PRO A 83 8.25 19.26 -14.63
C PRO A 83 7.21 19.04 -15.73
N ASP A 84 6.04 18.52 -15.35
CA ASP A 84 4.92 18.26 -16.26
C ASP A 84 5.27 17.44 -17.51
N SER A 85 6.25 16.54 -17.39
CA SER A 85 6.76 15.67 -18.47
C SER A 85 5.69 14.82 -19.20
N SER A 86 4.52 14.64 -18.58
CA SER A 86 3.39 13.90 -19.15
C SER A 86 2.27 14.76 -19.71
N SER A 87 2.37 16.09 -19.60
CA SER A 87 1.38 17.02 -20.13
C SER A 87 1.31 16.98 -21.67
N PRO A 88 0.15 17.29 -22.26
CA PRO A 88 0.01 17.36 -23.72
C PRO A 88 0.82 18.51 -24.32
N THR A 89 1.24 19.50 -23.53
CA THR A 89 2.12 20.60 -23.97
C THR A 89 3.58 20.17 -24.09
N VAL A 90 4.07 19.36 -23.14
CA VAL A 90 5.48 18.92 -23.11
C VAL A 90 5.71 17.66 -23.96
N ALA A 91 4.76 16.72 -23.94
CA ALA A 91 4.89 15.44 -24.63
C ALA A 91 3.58 15.04 -25.34
N PRO A 92 3.15 15.81 -26.36
CA PRO A 92 1.87 15.59 -27.06
C PRO A 92 1.76 14.19 -27.67
N ASP A 93 2.83 13.69 -28.29
CA ASP A 93 2.81 12.41 -29.01
C ASP A 93 2.59 11.21 -28.08
N PHE A 94 3.00 11.31 -26.81
CA PHE A 94 2.83 10.26 -25.80
C PHE A 94 1.63 10.49 -24.89
N PHE A 95 0.84 11.55 -25.11
CA PHE A 95 -0.27 11.85 -24.21
C PHE A 95 -1.32 10.73 -24.21
N TRP A 96 -1.67 10.22 -25.40
CA TRP A 96 -2.54 9.07 -25.61
C TRP A 96 -1.76 7.80 -25.95
N GLY A 97 -2.20 6.65 -25.43
CA GLY A 97 -1.64 5.37 -25.84
C GLY A 97 -2.37 4.18 -25.27
N THR A 98 -1.95 2.99 -25.68
CA THR A 98 -2.42 1.66 -25.24
C THR A 98 -1.89 1.28 -23.85
N TYR A 99 -1.86 2.23 -22.91
CA TYR A 99 -1.25 2.09 -21.58
C TYR A 99 -2.10 1.30 -20.57
N ARG A 100 -2.94 0.38 -21.06
CA ARG A 100 -3.78 -0.53 -20.26
C ARG A 100 -3.47 -1.99 -20.64
N PRO A 101 -2.28 -2.50 -20.32
CA PRO A 101 -1.80 -3.79 -20.85
C PRO A 101 -2.64 -5.02 -20.41
N HIS A 102 -3.45 -4.88 -19.36
CA HIS A 102 -4.30 -5.97 -18.85
C HIS A 102 -5.70 -6.03 -19.48
N VAL A 103 -6.05 -5.11 -20.39
CA VAL A 103 -7.26 -5.24 -21.22
C VAL A 103 -6.86 -5.61 -22.64
N TYR A 104 -7.69 -6.40 -23.32
CA TYR A 104 -7.37 -6.86 -24.68
C TYR A 104 -7.09 -5.71 -25.63
N PHE A 105 -7.93 -4.67 -25.60
CA PHE A 105 -7.74 -3.46 -26.37
C PHE A 105 -8.38 -2.25 -25.67
N GLY A 106 -7.61 -1.18 -25.54
CA GLY A 106 -8.06 0.05 -24.90
C GLY A 106 -6.97 1.12 -24.85
N MET A 107 -7.38 2.37 -24.65
CA MET A 107 -6.46 3.50 -24.55
C MET A 107 -6.71 4.30 -23.27
N LYS A 108 -5.69 5.06 -22.86
CA LYS A 108 -5.80 6.05 -21.79
C LYS A 108 -4.82 7.20 -22.00
N THR A 109 -5.06 8.31 -21.28
CA THR A 109 -4.10 9.41 -21.19
C THR A 109 -3.04 9.18 -20.10
N ARG A 110 -1.85 9.77 -20.26
CA ARG A 110 -0.80 9.84 -19.21
C ARG A 110 -1.12 10.94 -18.18
N SER A 111 -2.24 10.78 -17.49
CA SER A 111 -2.74 11.71 -16.46
C SER A 111 -3.02 10.96 -15.14
N PRO A 112 -2.84 11.60 -13.97
CA PRO A 112 -3.34 11.06 -12.70
C PRO A 112 -4.87 10.92 -12.68
N GLN A 113 -5.58 11.73 -13.47
CA GLN A 113 -7.02 11.62 -13.72
C GLN A 113 -7.24 11.35 -15.21
N PRO A 114 -7.12 10.08 -15.65
CA PRO A 114 -7.13 9.75 -17.06
C PRO A 114 -8.55 9.62 -17.63
N LEU A 115 -8.71 9.95 -18.90
CA LEU A 115 -9.83 9.44 -19.69
C LEU A 115 -9.48 8.02 -20.16
N LEU A 116 -10.42 7.10 -20.04
CA LEU A 116 -10.22 5.66 -20.30
C LEU A 116 -11.21 5.19 -21.36
N THR A 117 -10.73 4.43 -22.33
CA THR A 117 -11.55 3.73 -23.32
C THR A 117 -11.17 2.24 -23.36
N GLY A 118 -12.09 1.38 -23.74
CA GLY A 118 -11.83 -0.06 -23.83
C GLY A 118 -12.86 -0.79 -24.68
N LEU A 119 -12.44 -1.92 -25.25
CA LEU A 119 -13.28 -2.83 -26.00
C LEU A 119 -13.77 -3.97 -25.10
N MET A 120 -14.99 -4.42 -25.37
CA MET A 120 -15.54 -5.68 -24.86
C MET A 120 -16.26 -6.39 -26.00
N TRP A 121 -16.29 -7.73 -25.99
CA TRP A 121 -17.07 -8.51 -26.94
C TRP A 121 -17.64 -9.78 -26.29
N ALA A 122 -18.73 -10.30 -26.86
CA ALA A 122 -19.33 -11.55 -26.45
C ALA A 122 -19.96 -12.23 -27.68
N GLN A 123 -19.66 -13.52 -27.89
CA GLN A 123 -20.28 -14.29 -28.95
C GLN A 123 -21.66 -14.80 -28.48
N GLN A 124 -22.71 -14.42 -29.20
CA GLN A 124 -24.07 -14.90 -28.94
C GLN A 124 -24.29 -16.30 -29.54
N GLY A 125 -25.05 -17.16 -28.85
CA GLY A 125 -25.48 -18.46 -29.37
C GLY A 125 -24.39 -19.55 -29.46
N ALA A 126 -23.18 -19.30 -28.95
CA ALA A 126 -22.08 -20.28 -29.00
C ALA A 126 -22.22 -21.41 -27.98
N THR A 127 -22.78 -21.12 -26.80
CA THR A 127 -22.98 -22.09 -25.71
C THR A 127 -24.32 -21.84 -25.02
N PRO A 128 -25.02 -22.89 -24.53
CA PRO A 128 -26.19 -22.71 -23.67
C PRO A 128 -25.83 -21.89 -22.42
N GLY A 129 -26.62 -20.86 -22.11
CA GLY A 129 -26.44 -20.00 -20.94
C GLY A 129 -25.89 -18.61 -21.26
N THR A 130 -25.25 -17.98 -20.28
CA THR A 130 -24.75 -16.60 -20.40
C THR A 130 -23.54 -16.52 -21.33
N PRO A 131 -23.54 -15.65 -22.35
CA PRO A 131 -22.39 -15.42 -23.21
C PRO A 131 -21.14 -15.03 -22.42
N LYS A 132 -19.98 -15.56 -22.81
CA LYS A 132 -18.69 -15.17 -22.23
C LYS A 132 -18.34 -13.76 -22.71
N LEU A 133 -18.41 -12.79 -21.81
CA LEU A 133 -17.99 -11.42 -22.06
C LEU A 133 -16.46 -11.30 -21.87
N ARG A 134 -15.76 -10.85 -22.91
CA ARG A 134 -14.31 -10.63 -22.89
C ARG A 134 -13.99 -9.16 -22.63
N HIS A 135 -13.03 -8.90 -21.76
CA HIS A 135 -12.53 -7.55 -21.49
C HIS A 135 -11.05 -7.54 -21.06
N THR A 136 -10.75 -8.23 -19.96
CA THR A 136 -9.40 -8.36 -19.39
C THR A 136 -8.69 -9.60 -19.93
N CYS A 137 -7.37 -9.53 -19.99
CA CYS A 137 -6.50 -10.61 -20.45
C CYS A 137 -6.37 -11.70 -19.37
N GLU A 138 -7.42 -12.50 -19.19
CA GLU A 138 -7.45 -13.60 -18.23
C GLU A 138 -6.85 -14.87 -18.86
N GLN A 139 -5.82 -15.44 -18.24
CA GLN A 139 -5.12 -16.61 -18.82
C GLN A 139 -6.02 -17.84 -19.00
N GLY A 140 -7.06 -18.00 -18.17
CA GLY A 140 -7.95 -19.16 -18.15
C GLY A 140 -9.25 -18.98 -18.93
N ASP A 141 -9.41 -17.90 -19.70
CA ASP A 141 -10.70 -17.60 -20.33
C ASP A 141 -10.89 -18.29 -21.69
N GLY A 142 -9.84 -18.88 -22.24
CA GLY A 142 -9.86 -19.62 -23.51
C GLY A 142 -9.67 -18.76 -24.75
N VAL A 143 -9.33 -17.47 -24.60
CA VAL A 143 -8.88 -16.62 -25.71
C VAL A 143 -7.40 -16.88 -25.97
N GLY A 144 -7.04 -17.14 -27.22
CA GLY A 144 -5.65 -17.32 -27.62
C GLY A 144 -5.48 -18.12 -28.93
N PRO A 145 -4.40 -17.88 -29.68
CA PRO A 145 -3.35 -16.88 -29.43
C PRO A 145 -3.82 -15.44 -29.68
N TYR A 146 -3.18 -14.47 -29.02
CA TYR A 146 -3.39 -13.05 -29.27
C TYR A 146 -2.10 -12.25 -29.07
N GLY A 147 -1.99 -11.11 -29.74
CA GLY A 147 -0.82 -10.24 -29.62
C GLY A 147 -0.74 -9.16 -30.69
N TRP A 148 0.15 -8.21 -30.47
CA TRP A 148 0.46 -7.17 -31.45
C TRP A 148 1.29 -7.78 -32.58
N GLU A 149 0.80 -7.65 -33.82
CA GLU A 149 1.60 -7.90 -35.03
C GLU A 149 2.47 -6.68 -35.32
N PHE A 150 1.87 -5.49 -35.23
CA PHE A 150 2.56 -4.21 -35.36
C PHE A 150 2.23 -3.32 -34.17
N HIS A 151 3.24 -2.72 -33.55
CA HIS A 151 3.06 -1.67 -32.56
C HIS A 151 4.34 -0.84 -32.46
N ASP A 152 4.30 0.42 -32.88
CA ASP A 152 5.49 1.29 -32.87
C ASP A 152 5.69 2.01 -31.52
N GLY A 153 4.75 1.86 -30.59
CA GLY A 153 4.79 2.52 -29.28
C GLY A 153 4.37 4.00 -29.33
N LEU A 154 4.04 4.52 -30.51
CA LEU A 154 3.86 5.93 -30.74
C LEU A 154 2.64 6.27 -31.58
N SER A 155 2.50 5.81 -32.83
CA SER A 155 1.54 6.34 -33.79
C SER A 155 0.49 5.33 -34.25
N PHE A 156 0.79 4.03 -34.26
CA PHE A 156 -0.15 3.02 -34.73
C PHE A 156 0.10 1.63 -34.13
N GLY A 157 -0.89 0.75 -34.29
CA GLY A 157 -0.71 -0.66 -34.04
C GLY A 157 -1.82 -1.52 -34.62
N ARG A 158 -1.51 -2.78 -34.83
CA ARG A 158 -2.42 -3.85 -35.26
C ARG A 158 -2.19 -5.08 -34.38
N GLN A 159 -3.27 -5.58 -33.81
CA GLN A 159 -3.29 -6.76 -32.95
C GLN A 159 -4.28 -7.78 -33.53
N HIS A 160 -3.92 -9.05 -33.41
CA HIS A 160 -4.80 -10.17 -33.71
C HIS A 160 -5.19 -10.89 -32.42
N ILE A 161 -6.45 -11.30 -32.33
CA ILE A 161 -7.00 -12.04 -31.19
C ILE A 161 -7.83 -13.20 -31.75
N GLN A 162 -7.48 -14.43 -31.38
CA GLN A 162 -8.27 -15.61 -31.69
C GLN A 162 -9.12 -16.00 -30.47
N ASP A 163 -10.44 -16.09 -30.64
CA ASP A 163 -11.40 -16.51 -29.61
C ASP A 163 -12.35 -17.55 -30.20
N GLY A 164 -11.97 -18.82 -30.11
CA GLY A 164 -12.72 -19.92 -30.71
C GLY A 164 -12.92 -19.70 -32.21
N ALA A 165 -14.18 -19.67 -32.66
CA ALA A 165 -14.53 -19.49 -34.07
C ALA A 165 -14.39 -18.06 -34.59
N LEU A 166 -13.97 -17.09 -33.76
CA LEU A 166 -13.82 -15.69 -34.14
C LEU A 166 -12.34 -15.32 -34.23
N ARG A 167 -12.01 -14.59 -35.31
CA ARG A 167 -10.75 -13.86 -35.45
C ARG A 167 -11.05 -12.37 -35.38
N LEU A 168 -10.55 -11.71 -34.35
CA LEU A 168 -10.64 -10.27 -34.20
C LEU A 168 -9.32 -9.62 -34.63
N THR A 169 -9.43 -8.50 -35.34
CA THR A 169 -8.30 -7.61 -35.64
C THR A 169 -8.61 -6.23 -35.09
N THR A 170 -7.78 -5.76 -34.16
CA THR A 170 -7.89 -4.45 -33.52
C THR A 170 -6.75 -3.57 -34.02
N GLU A 171 -7.11 -2.45 -34.64
CA GLU A 171 -6.15 -1.50 -35.20
C GLU A 171 -6.38 -0.12 -34.61
N PHE A 172 -5.30 0.65 -34.42
CA PHE A 172 -5.40 2.06 -34.13
C PHE A 172 -4.40 2.89 -34.92
N VAL A 173 -4.76 4.14 -35.18
CA VAL A 173 -3.87 5.19 -35.68
C VAL A 173 -4.11 6.45 -34.85
N LYS A 174 -3.03 7.16 -34.51
CA LYS A 174 -3.08 8.49 -33.90
C LYS A 174 -2.69 9.56 -34.93
N ARG A 175 -3.38 10.69 -34.86
CA ARG A 175 -3.09 11.89 -35.64
C ARG A 175 -2.70 13.01 -34.67
N PRO A 176 -1.45 13.49 -34.71
CA PRO A 176 -1.05 14.67 -33.94
C PRO A 176 -1.86 15.91 -34.36
N GLY A 177 -2.13 16.80 -33.40
CA GLY A 177 -2.85 18.05 -33.66
C GLY A 177 -3.41 18.69 -32.40
N GLY A 178 -3.74 19.98 -32.50
CA GLY A 178 -4.31 20.75 -31.38
C GLY A 178 -3.37 20.89 -30.19
N GLN A 179 -3.95 21.19 -29.01
CA GLN A 179 -3.20 21.42 -27.75
C GLN A 179 -3.45 20.34 -26.68
N HIS A 180 -4.21 19.29 -27.03
CA HIS A 180 -4.72 18.29 -26.07
C HIS A 180 -4.32 16.85 -26.41
N GLY A 181 -3.24 16.67 -27.18
CA GLY A 181 -2.67 15.35 -27.50
C GLY A 181 -3.22 14.68 -28.76
N GLY A 182 -3.82 15.45 -29.68
CA GLY A 182 -4.29 14.97 -30.98
C GLY A 182 -5.54 14.09 -30.93
N ASP A 183 -5.79 13.45 -32.07
CA ASP A 183 -6.92 12.55 -32.30
C ASP A 183 -6.43 11.11 -32.47
N TRP A 184 -7.34 10.15 -32.32
CA TRP A 184 -7.07 8.74 -32.61
C TRP A 184 -8.31 8.04 -33.13
N SER A 185 -8.12 6.95 -33.86
CA SER A 185 -9.21 6.16 -34.42
C SER A 185 -8.94 4.67 -34.26
N TRP A 186 -10.00 3.91 -33.99
CA TRP A 186 -9.97 2.46 -33.91
C TRP A 186 -10.67 1.85 -35.11
N ARG A 187 -10.14 0.72 -35.59
CA ARG A 187 -10.87 -0.21 -36.42
C ARG A 187 -10.90 -1.57 -35.71
N VAL A 188 -12.09 -2.14 -35.62
CA VAL A 188 -12.29 -3.49 -35.09
C VAL A 188 -12.96 -4.31 -36.18
N THR A 189 -12.25 -5.31 -36.67
CA THR A 189 -12.74 -6.25 -37.68
C THR A 189 -12.96 -7.60 -37.03
N VAL A 190 -14.12 -8.22 -37.27
CA VAL A 190 -14.47 -9.54 -36.75
C VAL A 190 -14.76 -10.46 -37.92
N GLU A 191 -14.04 -11.57 -38.01
CA GLU A 191 -14.18 -12.56 -39.08
C GLU A 191 -14.42 -13.95 -38.49
N PRO A 192 -15.20 -14.80 -39.16
CA PRO A 192 -15.22 -16.21 -38.83
C PRO A 192 -13.84 -16.83 -39.11
N GLN A 193 -13.39 -17.71 -38.24
CA GLN A 193 -12.18 -18.48 -38.50
C GLN A 193 -12.41 -19.39 -39.71
N ALA A 194 -11.49 -19.36 -40.66
CA ALA A 194 -11.55 -20.19 -41.86
C ALA A 194 -11.43 -21.68 -41.46
N SER A 195 -12.58 -22.35 -41.34
CA SER A 195 -12.65 -23.79 -41.15
C SER A 195 -12.64 -24.49 -42.51
N ALA A 196 -11.90 -25.59 -42.63
CA ALA A 196 -11.69 -26.38 -43.85
C ALA A 196 -12.97 -26.99 -44.48
N THR A 197 -14.15 -26.68 -43.96
CA THR A 197 -15.45 -27.19 -44.42
C THR A 197 -15.85 -26.66 -45.81
N MET A 198 -15.16 -25.66 -46.36
CA MET A 198 -15.41 -25.18 -47.75
C MET A 198 -14.65 -25.93 -48.85
N SER A 199 -13.85 -26.96 -48.53
CA SER A 199 -13.07 -27.71 -49.55
C SER A 199 -13.72 -29.00 -50.07
N SER A 200 -14.92 -29.37 -49.64
CA SER A 200 -15.63 -30.54 -50.18
C SER A 200 -16.82 -30.12 -51.05
N GLY A 201 -16.54 -29.41 -52.14
CA GLY A 201 -17.46 -29.39 -53.28
C GLY A 201 -17.55 -30.80 -53.87
N PRO A 202 -18.74 -31.28 -54.28
CA PRO A 202 -18.87 -32.60 -54.89
C PRO A 202 -18.01 -32.67 -56.17
N PRO A 203 -17.34 -33.81 -56.46
CA PRO A 203 -16.56 -33.95 -57.68
C PRO A 203 -17.48 -33.70 -58.88
N THR A 204 -17.12 -32.73 -59.71
CA THR A 204 -17.70 -32.52 -61.03
C THR A 204 -17.59 -33.83 -61.80
N ARG A 205 -18.75 -34.45 -62.06
CA ARG A 205 -18.83 -35.55 -63.02
C ARG A 205 -18.75 -34.94 -64.41
N ASP A 206 -17.56 -34.99 -64.99
CA ASP A 206 -17.37 -34.72 -66.42
C ASP A 206 -18.12 -35.80 -67.21
N PHE A 207 -19.19 -35.39 -67.90
CA PHE A 207 -19.81 -36.20 -68.93
C PHE A 207 -19.11 -35.88 -70.27
N PRO A 208 -18.47 -36.86 -70.94
CA PRO A 208 -17.95 -36.64 -72.27
C PRO A 208 -19.10 -36.56 -73.28
N CYS A 209 -19.01 -35.59 -74.19
CA CYS A 209 -19.80 -35.53 -75.42
C CYS A 209 -19.43 -36.64 -76.39
#